data_AF-A0A7C7UQZ0-F1
#
_entry.id   AF-A0A7C7UQZ0-F1
#
_cell.length_a   1.000
_cell.length_b   1.000
_cell.length_c   1.000
_cell.angle_alpha   90.00
_cell.angle_beta   90.00
_cell.angle_gamma   90.00
#
_symmetry.space_group_name_H-M   'P 1'
#
loop_
_entity.id
_entity.type
_entity.pdbx_description
1 polymer ?
#
loop_
_entity_poly.entity_id
_entity_poly.type
_entity_poly.pdbx_seq_one_letter_code
_entity_poly.pdbx_strand_id
1 'polypeptide(L)'
;GAYKTHSKGSGADPLIRWAGGINIAGEEPVAYPKVSAEWLVEKNPDVIIKYAKRDVAGWHVTDSREMEKLRAEIMARPGLKETNAAKNGRVYLISDLITCAPRGAVGIYYIAKWLHPDVFRDIDPEAIHKEMLEKFYGEELRGTWVLQPE
;
A
#
# COMPACT_ATOMS: atom_id res chain seq x y z
N GLY A 1 -18.83 10.97 0.34
CA GLY A 1 -17.90 11.83 1.11
C GLY A 1 -16.53 11.81 0.46
N ALA A 2 -15.78 12.91 0.57
CA ALA A 2 -14.46 13.05 -0.09
C ALA A 2 -13.45 11.96 0.33
N TYR A 3 -12.58 11.59 -0.60
CA TYR A 3 -11.51 10.60 -0.42
C TYR A 3 -10.23 11.32 -0.02
N LYS A 4 -9.46 10.76 0.92
CA LYS A 4 -8.13 11.29 1.24
C LYS A 4 -7.08 10.46 0.53
N THR A 5 -6.11 11.12 -0.08
CA THR A 5 -4.97 10.46 -0.75
C THR A 5 -3.67 11.18 -0.41
N HIS A 6 -2.57 10.79 -1.05
CA HIS A 6 -1.21 11.24 -0.81
C HIS A 6 -0.61 11.83 -2.08
N SER A 7 -0.19 13.10 -2.03
CA SER A 7 0.50 13.81 -3.12
C SER A 7 1.98 14.00 -2.81
N LYS A 8 2.70 14.70 -3.70
CA LYS A 8 4.03 15.25 -3.47
C LYS A 8 4.12 15.95 -2.11
N GLY A 9 5.21 15.69 -1.40
CA GLY A 9 5.42 16.17 -0.03
C GLY A 9 4.84 15.26 1.07
N SER A 10 4.10 14.22 0.71
CA SER A 10 3.77 13.13 1.63
C SER A 10 4.86 12.05 1.66
N GLY A 11 4.89 11.21 2.69
CA GLY A 11 5.81 10.08 2.77
C GLY A 11 5.51 8.95 1.79
N ALA A 12 4.30 8.87 1.23
CA ALA A 12 3.92 7.81 0.29
C ALA A 12 4.41 8.08 -1.15
N ASP A 13 4.43 9.35 -1.57
CA ASP A 13 4.88 9.73 -2.92
C ASP A 13 6.28 9.21 -3.28
N PRO A 14 7.34 9.39 -2.46
CA PRO A 14 8.65 8.85 -2.78
C PRO A 14 8.65 7.32 -2.88
N LEU A 15 7.91 6.61 -2.02
CA LEU A 15 7.84 5.15 -2.07
C LEU A 15 7.24 4.65 -3.39
N ILE A 16 6.16 5.29 -3.86
CA ILE A 16 5.53 4.98 -5.15
C ILE A 16 6.52 5.25 -6.29
N ARG A 17 7.18 6.41 -6.28
CA ARG A 17 8.12 6.80 -7.36
C ARG A 17 9.37 5.93 -7.38
N TRP A 18 9.96 5.61 -6.23
CA TRP A 18 11.13 4.73 -6.14
C TRP A 18 10.81 3.29 -6.56
N ALA A 19 9.58 2.82 -6.32
CA ALA A 19 9.07 1.56 -6.83
C ALA A 19 8.73 1.59 -8.34
N GLY A 20 9.01 2.69 -9.04
CA GLY A 20 8.74 2.84 -10.48
C GLY A 20 7.26 3.05 -10.82
N GLY A 21 6.45 3.53 -9.87
CA GLY A 21 5.04 3.85 -10.06
C GLY A 21 4.78 5.32 -10.41
N ILE A 22 3.59 5.57 -10.94
CA ILE A 22 3.05 6.92 -11.14
C ILE A 22 2.02 7.18 -10.03
N ASN A 23 2.28 8.20 -9.21
CA ASN A 23 1.28 8.67 -8.26
C ASN A 23 0.24 9.53 -8.98
N ILE A 24 -0.98 9.02 -9.16
CA ILE A 24 -2.06 9.74 -9.85
C ILE A 24 -2.45 11.07 -9.20
N ALA A 25 -2.15 11.23 -7.90
CA ALA A 25 -2.38 12.44 -7.14
C ALA A 25 -1.11 13.29 -6.99
N GLY A 26 0.02 12.94 -7.63
CA GLY A 26 1.33 13.55 -7.41
C GLY A 26 1.44 15.04 -7.74
N GLU A 27 0.51 15.56 -8.56
CA GLU A 27 0.43 16.98 -8.94
C GLU A 27 -0.62 17.77 -8.13
N GLU A 28 -1.27 17.15 -7.15
CA GLU A 28 -2.20 17.85 -6.27
C GLU A 28 -1.43 18.82 -5.35
N PRO A 29 -1.97 20.02 -5.08
CA PRO A 29 -1.21 21.15 -4.52
C PRO A 29 -0.84 21.00 -3.04
N VAL A 30 -1.40 20.01 -2.34
CA VAL A 30 -1.16 19.75 -0.92
C VAL A 30 -0.79 18.29 -0.72
N ALA A 31 0.04 17.99 0.28
CA ALA A 31 0.53 16.63 0.53
C ALA A 31 -0.58 15.59 0.81
N TYR A 32 -1.71 16.01 1.39
CA TYR A 32 -2.82 15.13 1.74
C TYR A 32 -4.14 15.67 1.18
N PRO A 33 -4.33 15.63 -0.16
CA PRO A 33 -5.49 16.23 -0.79
C PRO A 33 -6.76 15.41 -0.51
N LYS A 34 -7.90 16.09 -0.60
CA LYS A 34 -9.21 15.45 -0.65
C LYS A 34 -9.69 15.45 -2.10
N VAL A 35 -9.94 14.27 -2.66
CA VAL A 35 -10.41 14.08 -4.04
C VAL A 35 -11.85 13.56 -4.07
N SER A 36 -12.55 13.76 -5.19
CA SER A 36 -13.92 13.29 -5.38
C SER A 36 -13.98 11.88 -5.96
N ALA A 37 -15.19 11.29 -6.02
CA ALA A 37 -15.38 9.99 -6.66
C ALA A 37 -15.17 10.11 -8.19
N GLU A 38 -15.61 11.22 -8.77
CA GLU A 38 -15.50 11.53 -10.21
C GLU A 38 -14.03 11.63 -10.61
N TRP A 39 -13.20 12.33 -9.82
CA TRP A 39 -11.75 12.40 -10.04
C TRP A 39 -11.10 11.01 -10.01
N LEU A 40 -11.54 10.11 -9.13
CA LEU A 40 -11.01 8.74 -9.06
C LEU A 40 -11.39 7.92 -10.29
N VAL A 41 -12.62 8.08 -10.80
CA VAL A 41 -13.07 7.43 -12.04
C VAL A 41 -12.32 7.99 -13.24
N GLU A 42 -12.10 9.30 -13.29
CA GLU A 42 -11.37 9.96 -14.36
C GLU A 42 -9.89 9.56 -14.39
N LYS A 43 -9.21 9.57 -13.23
CA LYS A 43 -7.82 9.15 -13.12
C LYS A 43 -7.60 7.65 -13.27
N ASN A 44 -8.63 6.86 -12.98
CA ASN A 44 -8.69 5.41 -13.17
C ASN A 44 -7.40 4.65 -12.78
N PRO A 45 -7.01 4.61 -11.49
CA PRO A 45 -5.78 3.94 -11.06
C PRO A 45 -5.79 2.44 -11.40
N ASP A 46 -4.62 1.93 -11.82
CA ASP A 46 -4.39 0.49 -12.01
C ASP A 46 -4.09 -0.26 -10.71
N VAL A 47 -3.67 0.46 -9.67
CA VAL A 47 -3.33 -0.07 -8.35
C VAL A 47 -3.82 0.87 -7.26
N ILE A 48 -4.42 0.32 -6.20
CA ILE A 48 -4.74 1.05 -4.96
C ILE A 48 -3.92 0.44 -3.82
N ILE A 49 -3.24 1.29 -3.05
CA ILE A 49 -2.46 0.89 -1.87
C ILE A 49 -3.04 1.60 -0.66
N LYS A 50 -3.48 0.83 0.33
CA LYS A 50 -4.06 1.33 1.57
C LYS A 50 -3.11 1.11 2.73
N TYR A 51 -2.76 2.18 3.43
CA TYR A 51 -2.02 2.07 4.68
C TYR A 51 -2.97 1.58 5.77
N ALA A 52 -2.71 0.38 6.27
CA ALA A 52 -3.39 -0.22 7.41
C ALA A 52 -2.68 0.22 8.69
N LYS A 53 -3.47 0.61 9.68
CA LYS A 53 -2.94 1.03 10.97
C LYS A 53 -2.45 -0.19 11.75
N ARG A 54 -1.59 0.06 12.74
CA ARG A 54 -1.01 -0.93 13.66
C ARG A 54 -1.98 -1.89 14.37
N ASP A 55 -3.26 -1.53 14.53
CA ASP A 55 -4.33 -2.40 15.05
C ASP A 55 -4.92 -3.35 14.00
N VAL A 56 -4.72 -3.06 12.71
CA VAL A 56 -5.20 -3.82 11.56
C VAL A 56 -4.08 -4.60 10.86
N ALA A 57 -2.83 -4.10 10.92
CA ALA A 57 -1.64 -4.78 10.38
C ALA A 57 -0.40 -4.48 11.23
N GLY A 58 0.33 -5.53 11.63
CA GLY A 58 1.58 -5.44 12.37
C GLY A 58 1.74 -6.58 13.38
N TRP A 59 2.59 -6.36 14.38
CA TRP A 59 3.05 -7.36 15.34
C TRP A 59 1.95 -8.15 16.08
N HIS A 60 0.85 -7.49 16.42
CA HIS A 60 -0.21 -8.06 17.25
C HIS A 60 -1.36 -8.65 16.42
N VAL A 61 -1.23 -8.63 15.10
CA VAL A 61 -2.27 -9.08 14.17
C VAL A 61 -1.94 -10.50 13.75
N THR A 62 -2.79 -11.45 14.11
CA THR A 62 -2.55 -12.88 13.87
C THR A 62 -3.31 -13.43 12.66
N ASP A 63 -4.20 -12.64 12.05
CA ASP A 63 -4.96 -13.01 10.86
C ASP A 63 -5.27 -11.77 9.99
N SER A 64 -5.68 -12.01 8.75
CA SER A 64 -5.94 -10.98 7.74
C SER A 64 -7.37 -10.44 7.73
N ARG A 65 -8.27 -10.85 8.63
CA ARG A 65 -9.73 -10.60 8.49
C ARG A 65 -10.08 -9.12 8.43
N GLU A 66 -9.49 -8.30 9.29
CA GLU A 66 -9.75 -6.85 9.28
C GLU A 66 -9.15 -6.17 8.04
N MET A 67 -8.03 -6.67 7.52
CA MET A 67 -7.48 -6.22 6.24
C MET A 67 -8.37 -6.61 5.07
N GLU A 68 -8.89 -7.84 5.06
CA GLU A 68 -9.81 -8.32 4.01
C GLU A 68 -11.10 -7.53 4.00
N LYS A 69 -11.67 -7.25 5.18
CA LYS A 69 -12.83 -6.40 5.34
C LYS A 69 -12.57 -4.99 4.80
N LEU A 70 -11.45 -4.37 5.19
CA LEU A 70 -11.08 -3.04 4.70
C LEU A 70 -10.86 -3.03 3.17
N ARG A 71 -10.26 -4.09 2.62
CA ARG A 71 -10.11 -4.26 1.17
C ARG A 71 -11.46 -4.35 0.48
N ALA A 72 -12.38 -5.15 1.00
CA ALA A 72 -13.73 -5.30 0.45
C ALA A 72 -14.50 -3.98 0.50
N GLU A 73 -14.41 -3.23 1.61
CA GLU A 73 -15.00 -1.90 1.74
C GLU A 73 -14.45 -0.92 0.69
N ILE A 74 -13.13 -0.94 0.44
CA ILE A 74 -12.49 -0.11 -0.60
C ILE A 74 -13.01 -0.48 -1.99
N MET A 75 -13.07 -1.78 -2.30
CA MET A 75 -13.51 -2.28 -3.61
C MET A 75 -15.00 -2.03 -3.87
N ALA A 76 -15.84 -1.95 -2.83
CA ALA A 76 -17.27 -1.64 -2.96
C ALA A 76 -17.57 -0.13 -2.99
N ARG A 77 -16.60 0.72 -2.63
CA ARG A 77 -16.83 2.15 -2.45
C ARG A 77 -17.12 2.83 -3.80
N PRO A 78 -18.13 3.72 -3.87
CA PRO A 78 -18.43 4.48 -5.10
C PRO A 78 -17.18 5.17 -5.66
N GLY A 79 -17.05 5.27 -6.97
CA GLY A 79 -15.84 5.76 -7.63
C GLY A 79 -14.72 4.73 -7.69
N LEU A 80 -14.29 4.17 -6.55
CA LEU A 80 -13.21 3.16 -6.52
C LEU A 80 -13.62 1.84 -7.17
N LYS A 81 -14.86 1.38 -6.96
CA LYS A 81 -15.38 0.15 -7.59
C LYS A 81 -15.32 0.15 -9.12
N GLU A 82 -15.32 1.34 -9.73
CA GLU A 82 -15.30 1.50 -11.19
C GLU A 82 -13.87 1.53 -11.77
N THR A 83 -12.85 1.62 -10.92
CA THR A 83 -11.45 1.70 -11.34
C THR A 83 -10.88 0.36 -11.81
N ASN A 84 -9.84 0.41 -12.63
CA ASN A 84 -9.05 -0.75 -13.05
C ASN A 84 -8.53 -1.53 -11.83
N ALA A 85 -8.03 -0.84 -10.81
CA ALA A 85 -7.54 -1.46 -9.59
C ALA A 85 -8.58 -2.35 -8.92
N ALA A 86 -9.82 -1.87 -8.75
CA ALA A 86 -10.88 -2.66 -8.13
C ALA A 86 -11.34 -3.81 -9.03
N LYS A 87 -11.51 -3.56 -10.34
CA LYS A 87 -11.95 -4.57 -11.31
C LYS A 87 -10.95 -5.72 -11.47
N ASN A 88 -9.65 -5.40 -11.41
CA ASN A 88 -8.56 -6.38 -11.52
C ASN A 88 -8.09 -6.91 -10.16
N GLY A 89 -8.75 -6.54 -9.07
CA GLY A 89 -8.37 -6.97 -7.72
C GLY A 89 -7.04 -6.41 -7.19
N ARG A 90 -6.41 -5.46 -7.87
CA ARG A 90 -5.13 -4.82 -7.51
C ARG A 90 -5.30 -3.76 -6.42
N VAL A 91 -5.89 -4.18 -5.30
CA VAL A 91 -6.08 -3.41 -4.07
C VAL A 91 -5.27 -4.08 -2.97
N TYR A 92 -4.20 -3.41 -2.53
CA TYR A 92 -3.24 -3.92 -1.56
C TYR A 92 -3.32 -3.14 -0.26
N LEU A 93 -3.09 -3.81 0.87
CA LEU A 93 -2.93 -3.16 2.17
C LEU A 93 -1.52 -3.38 2.68
N ILE A 94 -0.97 -2.35 3.34
CA ILE A 94 0.37 -2.37 3.90
C ILE A 94 0.37 -1.70 5.28
N SER A 95 1.04 -2.28 6.26
CA SER A 95 1.17 -1.69 7.59
C SER A 95 1.90 -0.35 7.53
N ASP A 96 1.35 0.66 8.20
CA ASP A 96 1.98 1.98 8.31
C ASP A 96 3.41 1.91 8.91
N LEU A 97 3.70 0.87 9.69
CA LEU A 97 4.97 0.60 10.35
C LEU A 97 6.13 0.31 9.39
N ILE A 98 5.85 -0.15 8.17
CA ILE A 98 6.84 -0.47 7.13
C ILE A 98 6.77 0.49 5.94
N THR A 99 6.07 1.61 6.09
CA THR A 99 5.93 2.66 5.06
C THR A 99 6.57 3.99 5.48
N CYS A 100 7.30 3.99 6.58
CA CYS A 100 7.99 5.16 7.10
C CYS A 100 9.27 4.77 7.84
N ALA A 101 10.11 5.76 8.12
CA ALA A 101 11.38 5.57 8.83
C ALA A 101 12.28 4.53 8.11
N PRO A 102 13.35 3.99 8.73
CA PRO A 102 14.23 3.01 8.08
C PRO A 102 13.50 1.75 7.56
N ARG A 103 12.44 1.32 8.24
CA ARG A 103 11.60 0.18 7.81
C ARG A 103 10.82 0.45 6.52
N GLY A 104 10.69 1.71 6.10
CA GLY A 104 10.14 2.10 4.80
C GLY A 104 10.82 1.40 3.62
N ALA A 105 12.10 1.00 3.75
CA ALA A 105 12.80 0.26 2.71
C ALA A 105 12.13 -1.10 2.40
N VAL A 106 11.58 -1.78 3.41
CA VAL A 106 10.79 -3.02 3.20
C VAL A 106 9.53 -2.71 2.40
N GLY A 107 8.81 -1.65 2.75
CA GLY A 107 7.60 -1.25 2.04
C GLY A 107 7.85 -0.95 0.56
N ILE A 108 9.00 -0.38 0.20
CA ILE A 108 9.36 -0.16 -1.22
C ILE A 108 9.39 -1.46 -1.99
N TYR A 109 9.96 -2.54 -1.44
CA TYR A 109 10.03 -3.84 -2.12
C TYR A 109 8.65 -4.46 -2.33
N TYR A 110 7.75 -4.36 -1.35
CA TYR A 110 6.35 -4.78 -1.53
C TYR A 110 5.68 -3.99 -2.66
N ILE A 111 5.78 -2.66 -2.62
CA ILE A 111 5.17 -1.80 -3.63
C ILE A 111 5.76 -2.11 -5.01
N ALA A 112 7.09 -2.23 -5.13
CA ALA A 112 7.76 -2.56 -6.39
C ALA A 112 7.29 -3.90 -6.96
N LYS A 113 7.17 -4.94 -6.13
CA LYS A 113 6.67 -6.25 -6.55
C LYS A 113 5.20 -6.20 -6.97
N TRP A 114 4.35 -5.43 -6.29
CA TRP A 114 2.94 -5.27 -6.69
C TRP A 114 2.77 -4.51 -7.99
N LEU A 115 3.61 -3.50 -8.23
CA LEU A 115 3.56 -2.72 -9.47
C LEU A 115 4.13 -3.52 -10.65
N HIS A 116 5.21 -4.27 -10.44
CA HIS A 116 6.00 -4.93 -11.48
C HIS A 116 6.33 -6.40 -11.12
N PRO A 117 5.33 -7.29 -11.01
CA PRO A 117 5.53 -8.66 -10.52
C PRO A 117 6.50 -9.49 -11.36
N ASP A 118 6.55 -9.27 -12.68
CA ASP A 118 7.44 -10.01 -13.59
C ASP A 118 8.91 -9.63 -13.44
N VAL A 119 9.18 -8.38 -13.04
CA VAL A 119 10.53 -7.82 -12.86
C VAL A 119 11.07 -8.21 -11.49
N PHE A 120 10.22 -8.17 -10.45
CA PHE A 120 10.59 -8.49 -9.06
C PHE A 120 10.14 -9.89 -8.65
N ARG A 121 10.12 -10.84 -9.58
CA ARG A 121 9.62 -12.21 -9.35
C ARG A 121 10.45 -12.94 -8.28
N ASP A 122 11.75 -12.71 -8.27
CA ASP A 122 12.79 -13.31 -7.44
C ASP A 122 13.00 -12.59 -6.10
N ILE A 123 12.46 -11.38 -5.95
CA ILE A 123 12.50 -10.64 -4.70
C ILE A 123 11.42 -11.14 -3.75
N ASP A 124 11.81 -11.46 -2.52
CA ASP A 124 10.92 -11.77 -1.41
C ASP A 124 10.93 -10.61 -0.38
N PRO A 125 9.95 -9.69 -0.42
CA PRO A 125 9.89 -8.59 0.52
C PRO A 125 9.69 -9.04 1.98
N GLU A 126 9.14 -10.23 2.21
CA GLU A 126 8.97 -10.78 3.57
C GLU A 126 10.30 -11.28 4.13
N ALA A 127 11.09 -11.98 3.31
CA ALA A 127 12.45 -12.37 3.68
C ALA A 127 13.34 -11.14 3.97
N ILE A 128 13.24 -10.09 3.16
CA ILE A 128 13.95 -8.82 3.40
C ILE A 128 13.49 -8.19 4.73
N HIS A 129 12.20 -8.24 5.04
CA HIS A 129 11.69 -7.74 6.31
C HIS A 129 12.25 -8.51 7.49
N LYS A 130 12.24 -9.84 7.41
CA LYS A 130 12.81 -10.72 8.42
C LYS A 130 14.29 -10.43 8.65
N GLU A 131 15.08 -10.36 7.58
CA GLU A 131 16.50 -10.05 7.66
C GLU A 131 16.77 -8.68 8.31
N MET A 132 15.97 -7.67 7.96
CA MET A 132 16.08 -6.34 8.57
C MET A 132 15.83 -6.38 10.08
N LEU A 133 14.77 -7.07 10.51
CA LEU A 133 14.40 -7.17 11.93
C LEU A 133 15.48 -7.91 12.73
N GLU A 134 15.97 -9.03 12.21
CA GLU A 134 17.00 -9.82 12.87
C GLU A 134 18.33 -9.04 13.00
N LYS A 135 18.77 -8.39 11.92
CA LYS A 135 20.08 -7.70 11.89
C LYS A 135 20.10 -6.39 12.69
N PHE A 136 19.03 -5.60 12.62
CA PHE A 136 19.05 -4.22 13.11
C PHE A 136 18.17 -3.99 14.34
N TYR A 137 17.21 -4.86 14.62
CA TYR A 137 16.25 -4.68 15.70
C TYR A 137 16.33 -5.79 16.77
N GLY A 138 16.98 -6.92 16.48
CA GLY A 138 17.02 -8.06 17.40
C GLY A 138 15.63 -8.69 17.61
N GLU A 139 14.75 -8.53 16.63
CA GLU A 139 13.36 -9.01 16.66
C GLU A 139 13.15 -10.08 15.58
N GLU A 140 12.31 -11.06 15.87
CA GLU A 140 11.83 -12.04 14.88
C GLU A 140 10.59 -11.51 14.16
N LEU A 141 10.46 -11.77 12.85
CA LEU A 141 9.26 -11.42 12.10
C LEU A 141 8.04 -12.26 12.58
N ARG A 142 6.99 -11.57 13.02
CA ARG A 142 5.71 -12.15 13.44
C ARG A 142 4.56 -11.20 13.10
N GLY A 143 3.35 -11.75 13.09
CA GLY A 143 2.12 -11.01 12.77
C GLY A 143 1.96 -10.73 11.27
N THR A 144 0.86 -10.07 10.91
CA THR A 144 0.47 -9.85 9.50
C THR A 144 0.73 -8.40 9.08
N TRP A 145 1.54 -8.19 8.04
CA TRP A 145 2.05 -6.86 7.67
C TRP A 145 1.44 -6.28 6.39
N VAL A 146 1.01 -7.15 5.49
CA VAL A 146 0.42 -6.77 4.21
C VAL A 146 -0.79 -7.65 3.91
N LEU A 147 -1.65 -7.17 3.02
CA LEU A 147 -2.65 -7.98 2.33
C LEU A 147 -2.46 -7.78 0.83
N GLN A 148 -2.28 -8.89 0.13
CA GLN A 148 -2.19 -8.95 -1.33
C GLN A 148 -3.12 -10.06 -1.85
N PRO A 149 -3.67 -9.94 -3.07
CA PRO A 149 -4.42 -11.03 -3.69
C PRO A 149 -3.54 -12.27 -3.84
N GLU A 150 -4.16 -13.45 -3.75
CA GLU A 150 -3.55 -14.72 -4.16
C GLU A 150 -3.19 -14.73 -5.65
#